data_AF-A0A9E3UXX0-F1
#
_entry.id   AF-A0A9E3UXX0-F1
#
_cell.length_a   1.000
_cell.length_b   1.000
_cell.length_c   1.000
_cell.angle_alpha   90.00
_cell.angle_beta   90.00
_cell.angle_gamma   90.00
#
_symmetry.space_group_name_H-M   'P 1'
#
loop_
_entity.id
_entity.type
_entity.pdbx_description
1 polymer ?
#
loop_
_entity_poly.entity_id
_entity_poly.type
_entity_poly.pdbx_seq_one_letter_code
_entity_poly.pdbx_strand_id
1 'polypeptide(L)'
;MTFNHYAKIKSIIEQEPNGWIIKRINKPTSAKNFKGETVNYTHYYRVYSSMGKPIKYCKFQQIERLARTLDIPVEALPIVN
;
A
#
# COMPACT_ATOMS: atom_id res chain seq x y z
N MET A 1 19.62 0.82 -9.27
CA MET A 1 18.46 1.52 -8.66
C MET A 1 17.62 0.50 -7.92
N THR A 2 17.49 0.59 -6.59
CA THR A 2 16.67 -0.33 -5.80
C THR A 2 15.19 -0.04 -6.05
N PHE A 3 14.44 -1.01 -6.57
CA PHE A 3 13.00 -0.86 -6.78
C PHE A 3 12.29 -0.68 -5.44
N ASN A 4 11.89 0.56 -5.12
CA ASN A 4 11.10 0.84 -3.94
C ASN A 4 9.61 0.76 -4.29
N HIS A 5 9.00 -0.37 -3.91
CA HIS A 5 7.58 -0.64 -4.12
C HIS A 5 6.68 0.50 -3.60
N TYR A 6 6.99 1.09 -2.45
CA TYR A 6 6.21 2.19 -1.87
C TYR A 6 6.37 3.50 -2.67
N ALA A 7 7.55 3.78 -3.19
CA ALA A 7 7.76 4.94 -4.07
C ALA A 7 6.95 4.81 -5.37
N LYS A 8 6.84 3.60 -5.91
CA LYS A 8 5.96 3.33 -7.07
C LYS A 8 4.49 3.57 -6.71
N ILE A 9 4.05 3.12 -5.54
CA ILE A 9 2.68 3.38 -5.07
C ILE A 9 2.41 4.88 -4.97
N LYS A 10 3.32 5.65 -4.36
CA LYS A 10 3.20 7.11 -4.26
C LYS A 10 3.02 7.75 -5.63
N SER A 11 3.91 7.45 -6.58
CA SER A 11 3.84 8.00 -7.94
C SER A 11 2.52 7.67 -8.66
N ILE A 12 1.93 6.49 -8.41
CA ILE A 12 0.62 6.11 -8.96
C ILE A 12 -0.49 6.93 -8.30
N ILE A 13 -0.49 7.01 -6.95
CA ILE A 13 -1.52 7.74 -6.19
C ILE A 13 -1.53 9.23 -6.56
N GLU A 14 -0.35 9.84 -6.77
CA GLU A 14 -0.22 11.25 -7.18
C GLU A 14 -0.85 11.54 -8.55
N GLN A 15 -1.03 10.52 -9.40
CA GLN A 15 -1.69 10.64 -10.70
C GLN A 15 -3.18 10.29 -10.65
N GLU A 16 -3.65 9.68 -9.56
CA GLU A 16 -5.04 9.28 -9.41
C GLU A 16 -5.90 10.46 -8.94
N PRO A 17 -7.16 10.55 -9.38
CA PRO A 17 -8.09 11.53 -8.85
C PRO A 17 -8.24 11.40 -7.33
N ASN A 18 -8.49 12.53 -6.66
CA ASN A 18 -8.81 12.56 -5.24
C ASN A 18 -9.98 11.61 -4.89
N GLY A 19 -9.92 11.02 -3.70
CA GLY A 19 -10.93 10.07 -3.21
C GLY A 19 -10.55 8.60 -3.33
N TRP A 20 -9.27 8.29 -3.56
CA TRP A 20 -8.74 6.94 -3.39
C TRP A 20 -8.81 6.52 -1.91
N ILE A 21 -8.93 5.21 -1.68
CA ILE A 21 -9.05 4.61 -0.35
C ILE A 21 -8.13 3.40 -0.21
N ILE A 22 -7.75 3.08 1.01
CA ILE A 22 -6.97 1.90 1.35
C ILE A 22 -7.90 0.89 2.04
N LYS A 23 -7.96 -0.34 1.53
CA LYS A 23 -8.67 -1.44 2.20
C LYS A 23 -7.70 -2.38 2.86
N ARG A 24 -7.96 -2.72 4.13
CA ARG A 24 -7.29 -3.83 4.82
C ARG A 24 -7.99 -5.13 4.45
N ILE A 25 -7.23 -6.10 3.97
CA ILE A 25 -7.71 -7.43 3.62
C ILE A 25 -7.10 -8.42 4.61
N ASN A 26 -7.94 -8.97 5.48
CA ASN A 26 -7.57 -9.93 6.53
C ASN A 26 -7.35 -11.33 5.93
N LYS A 27 -6.38 -11.44 5.03
CA LYS A 27 -5.93 -12.70 4.45
C LYS A 27 -4.42 -12.79 4.56
N PRO A 28 -3.87 -13.98 4.88
CA PRO A 28 -2.43 -14.16 4.98
C PRO A 28 -1.76 -13.90 3.64
N THR A 29 -0.57 -13.32 3.68
CA THR A 29 0.28 -13.13 2.49
C THR A 29 1.74 -13.27 2.91
N SER A 30 2.59 -13.63 1.96
CA SER A 30 4.04 -13.60 2.15
C SER A 30 4.71 -12.62 1.19
N ALA A 31 5.86 -12.08 1.58
CA ALA A 31 6.71 -11.27 0.72
C ALA A 31 8.18 -11.46 1.11
N LYS A 32 9.08 -11.36 0.14
CA LYS A 32 10.52 -11.36 0.42
C LYS A 32 10.97 -10.00 0.93
N ASN A 33 11.77 -9.97 1.99
CA ASN A 33 12.43 -8.77 2.45
C ASN A 33 13.69 -8.47 1.61
N PHE A 34 14.39 -7.37 1.92
CA PHE A 34 15.62 -7.01 1.22
C PHE A 34 16.79 -7.99 1.42
N LYS A 35 16.73 -8.83 2.47
CA LYS A 35 17.68 -9.92 2.72
C LYS A 35 17.32 -11.21 1.96
N GLY A 36 16.21 -11.22 1.21
CA GLY A 36 15.72 -12.38 0.47
C GLY A 36 14.89 -13.36 1.32
N GLU A 37 14.68 -13.07 2.60
CA GLU A 37 13.92 -13.91 3.53
C GLU A 37 12.42 -13.72 3.30
N THR A 38 11.67 -14.82 3.34
CA THR A 38 10.20 -14.79 3.25
C THR A 38 9.61 -14.37 4.59
N VAL A 39 8.92 -13.23 4.60
CA VAL A 39 8.17 -12.74 5.77
C VAL A 39 6.69 -13.01 5.54
N ASN A 40 6.05 -13.61 6.55
CA ASN A 40 4.62 -13.85 6.55
C ASN A 40 3.89 -12.70 7.24
N TYR A 41 2.77 -12.28 6.66
CA TYR A 41 1.90 -11.24 7.17
C TYR A 41 0.50 -11.82 7.31
N THR A 42 -0.20 -11.46 8.39
CA THR A 42 -1.57 -11.91 8.66
C THR A 42 -2.60 -11.23 7.76
N HIS A 43 -2.25 -10.09 7.19
CA HIS A 43 -3.12 -9.28 6.35
C HIS A 43 -2.30 -8.53 5.29
N TYR A 44 -2.99 -7.92 4.34
CA TYR A 44 -2.40 -6.99 3.38
C TYR A 44 -3.36 -5.86 3.08
N TYR A 45 -2.84 -4.82 2.46
CA TYR A 45 -3.58 -3.64 2.06
C TYR A 45 -3.64 -3.53 0.53
N ARG A 46 -4.72 -2.93 0.05
CA ARG A 46 -4.86 -2.53 -1.35
C ARG A 46 -5.41 -1.12 -1.46
N VAL A 47 -4.87 -0.36 -2.40
CA VAL A 47 -5.44 0.92 -2.80
C VAL A 47 -6.54 0.70 -3.84
N TYR A 48 -7.64 1.41 -3.67
CA TYR A 48 -8.77 1.48 -4.60
C TYR A 48 -8.94 2.93 -5.04
N SER A 49 -9.26 3.13 -6.32
CA SER A 49 -9.59 4.46 -6.84
C SER A 49 -10.93 4.94 -6.30
N SER A 50 -11.26 6.21 -6.52
CA SER A 50 -12.55 6.80 -6.16
C SER A 50 -13.75 6.08 -6.78
N MET A 51 -13.55 5.37 -7.89
CA MET A 51 -14.57 4.52 -8.53
C MET A 51 -14.71 3.13 -7.89
N GLY A 52 -14.03 2.87 -6.77
CA GLY A 52 -14.02 1.57 -6.11
C GLY A 52 -13.29 0.47 -6.88
N LYS A 53 -12.45 0.82 -7.87
CA LYS A 53 -11.66 -0.15 -8.63
C LYS A 53 -10.27 -0.33 -8.00
N PRO A 54 -9.76 -1.56 -7.90
CA PRO A 54 -8.43 -1.79 -7.32
C PRO A 54 -7.34 -1.25 -8.24
N ILE A 55 -6.44 -0.42 -7.69
CA ILE A 55 -5.35 0.18 -8.46
C ILE A 55 -4.23 -0.86 -8.66
N LYS A 56 -3.70 -0.95 -9.89
CA LYS A 56 -2.66 -1.92 -10.25
C LYS A 56 -1.35 -1.57 -9.54
N TYR A 57 -0.59 -2.58 -9.13
CA TYR A 57 0.66 -2.44 -8.36
C TYR A 57 0.53 -1.84 -6.96
N CYS A 58 -0.69 -1.51 -6.50
CA CYS A 58 -0.94 -0.94 -5.19
C CYS A 58 -1.40 -1.96 -4.13
N LYS A 59 -0.80 -3.16 -4.13
CA LYS A 59 -0.93 -4.16 -3.05
C LYS A 59 0.33 -4.08 -2.17
N PHE A 60 0.18 -3.93 -0.86
CA PHE A 60 1.32 -3.80 0.07
C PHE A 60 0.97 -4.36 1.46
N GLN A 61 1.95 -4.49 2.35
CA GLN A 61 1.78 -5.12 3.66
C GLN A 61 2.06 -4.20 4.84
N GLN A 62 2.91 -3.18 4.69
CA GLN A 62 3.34 -2.32 5.80
C GLN A 62 2.75 -0.92 5.62
N ILE A 63 1.75 -0.59 6.43
CA ILE A 63 1.01 0.68 6.32
C ILE A 63 1.88 1.87 6.74
N GLU A 64 2.74 1.68 7.73
CA GLU A 64 3.66 2.69 8.27
C GLU A 64 4.69 3.11 7.20
N ARG A 65 5.11 2.17 6.35
CA ARG A 65 6.03 2.49 5.24
C ARG A 65 5.36 3.32 4.16
N LEU A 66 4.08 3.05 3.87
CA LEU A 66 3.32 3.88 2.94
C LEU A 66 3.14 5.29 3.50
N ALA A 67 2.69 5.41 4.76
CA ALA A 67 2.51 6.67 5.47
C ALA A 67 3.77 7.54 5.41
N ARG A 68 4.93 6.96 5.77
CA ARG A 68 6.24 7.64 5.70
C ARG A 68 6.63 8.04 4.27
N THR A 69 6.26 7.26 3.26
CA THR A 69 6.58 7.58 1.86
C THR A 69 5.72 8.75 1.35
N LEU A 70 4.46 8.79 1.80
CA LEU A 70 3.51 9.85 1.50
C LEU A 70 3.70 11.11 2.37
N ASP A 71 4.56 11.05 3.39
CA ASP A 71 4.80 12.13 4.36
C ASP A 71 3.53 12.56 5.13
N ILE A 72 2.70 11.57 5.49
CA ILE A 72 1.48 11.77 6.27
C ILE A 72 1.40 10.78 7.42
N PRO A 73 0.76 11.15 8.55
CA PRO A 73 0.55 10.23 9.66
C PRO A 73 -0.35 9.06 9.25
N VAL A 74 -0.15 7.88 9.87
CA VAL A 74 -0.91 6.65 9.54
C VAL A 74 -2.41 6.85 9.76
N GLU A 75 -2.75 7.64 10.77
CA GLU A 75 -4.10 7.99 11.18
C GLU A 75 -4.83 8.87 10.15
N ALA A 76 -4.09 9.59 9.29
CA ALA A 76 -4.64 10.41 8.22
C ALA A 76 -4.81 9.64 6.90
N LEU A 77 -4.35 8.39 6.82
CA LEU A 77 -4.56 7.57 5.63
C LEU A 77 -6.06 7.22 5.50
N PRO A 78 -6.62 7.24 4.27
CA PRO A 78 -8.02 6.92 4.04
C PRO A 78 -8.27 5.40 4.09
N ILE A 79 -8.07 4.81 5.27
CA ILE A 79 -8.23 3.37 5.51
C ILE A 79 -9.71 3.08 5.79
N VAL A 80 -10.28 2.16 5.02
CA VAL A 80 -11.63 1.63 5.25
C VAL A 80 -11.56 0.13 5.53
N ASN A 81 -12.36 -0.34 6.49
CA ASN A 81 -12.46 -1.76 6.88
C ASN A 81 -13.45 -2.53 6.00
#